data_AF-A0A2G3PZP5-F1
#
_entry.id   AF-A0A2G3PZP5-F1
#
_cell.length_a   1.000
_cell.length_b   1.000
_cell.length_c   1.000
_cell.angle_alpha   90.00
_cell.angle_beta   90.00
_cell.angle_gamma   90.00
#
_symmetry.space_group_name_H-M   'P 1'
#
loop_
_entity.id
_entity.type
_entity.pdbx_description
1 polymer ?
#
loop_
_entity_poly.entity_id
_entity_poly.type
_entity_poly.pdbx_seq_one_letter_code
_entity_poly.pdbx_strand_id
1 'polypeptide(L)'
;MKKRTKILLGVILLATISTVYAAQYGAGTSEDPVVTKSYVDQKIAELSKQNTTSTTFTYEVMSLEPGQILLGKQGTEIIMRSGEGQVIGSEAGGVQNITAGSDIANGKPVPKYHLLLIPRDDGRGIIATKQMYVMVRGGYVVQ
;
A
#
# COMPACT_ATOMS: atom_id res chain seq x y z
N MET A 1 -14.52 -2.87 -83.83
CA MET A 1 -13.41 -2.35 -82.99
C MET A 1 -13.82 -2.02 -81.55
N LYS A 2 -15.03 -1.46 -81.30
CA LYS A 2 -15.45 -0.96 -79.97
C LYS A 2 -15.58 -2.00 -78.82
N LYS A 3 -15.86 -3.28 -79.08
CA LYS A 3 -15.99 -4.32 -78.04
C LYS A 3 -14.63 -4.81 -77.49
N ARG A 4 -13.62 -4.95 -78.35
CA ARG A 4 -12.28 -5.46 -77.97
C ARG A 4 -11.50 -4.44 -77.13
N THR A 5 -11.66 -3.15 -77.41
CA THR A 5 -11.04 -2.06 -76.63
C THR A 5 -11.62 -1.94 -75.22
N LYS A 6 -12.92 -2.20 -75.04
CA LYS A 6 -13.56 -2.21 -73.70
C LYS A 6 -13.10 -3.38 -72.83
N ILE A 7 -12.87 -4.54 -73.45
CA ILE A 7 -12.31 -5.70 -72.76
C ILE A 7 -10.87 -5.43 -72.34
N LEU A 8 -10.07 -4.81 -73.22
CA LEU A 8 -8.68 -4.46 -72.91
C LEU A 8 -8.57 -3.42 -71.79
N LEU A 9 -9.42 -2.38 -71.78
CA LEU A 9 -9.48 -1.41 -70.68
C LEU A 9 -9.93 -2.06 -69.36
N GLY A 10 -10.88 -2.99 -69.40
CA GLY A 10 -11.33 -3.71 -68.21
C GLY A 10 -10.23 -4.58 -67.61
N VAL A 11 -9.42 -5.23 -68.43
CA VAL A 11 -8.27 -6.05 -67.98
C VAL A 11 -7.14 -5.19 -67.43
N ILE A 12 -6.88 -4.02 -68.04
CA ILE A 12 -5.89 -3.06 -67.53
C ILE A 12 -6.37 -2.48 -66.18
N LEU A 13 -7.66 -2.16 -66.04
CA LEU A 13 -8.25 -1.69 -64.79
C LEU A 13 -8.15 -2.77 -63.69
N LEU A 14 -8.42 -4.03 -64.04
CA LEU A 14 -8.26 -5.17 -63.12
C LEU A 14 -6.79 -5.39 -62.70
N ALA A 15 -5.85 -5.22 -63.63
CA ALA A 15 -4.42 -5.38 -63.36
C ALA A 15 -3.83 -4.24 -62.51
N THR A 16 -4.41 -3.05 -62.55
CA THR A 16 -4.02 -1.93 -61.67
C THR A 16 -4.61 -2.02 -60.25
N ILE A 17 -5.64 -2.83 -60.03
CA ILE A 17 -6.25 -3.03 -58.70
C ILE A 17 -5.44 -4.04 -57.87
N SER A 18 -4.69 -4.96 -58.49
CA SER A 18 -3.97 -6.02 -57.79
C SER A 18 -2.61 -5.64 -57.18
N THR A 19 -2.10 -4.42 -57.39
CA THR A 19 -0.79 -4.00 -56.85
C THR A 19 -0.85 -3.20 -55.54
N VAL A 20 -2.00 -3.13 -54.85
CA VAL A 20 -2.15 -2.31 -53.62
C VAL A 20 -1.92 -3.08 -52.30
N TYR A 21 -1.77 -4.40 -52.33
CA TYR A 21 -1.48 -5.16 -51.10
C TYR A 21 0.02 -5.27 -50.82
N ALA A 22 0.64 -4.14 -50.47
CA ALA A 22 1.86 -4.17 -49.68
C ALA A 22 1.47 -4.54 -48.24
N ALA A 23 1.60 -5.82 -47.89
CA ALA A 23 1.47 -6.25 -46.51
C ALA A 23 2.59 -5.59 -45.70
N GLN A 24 2.23 -4.56 -44.96
CA GLN A 24 3.09 -3.81 -44.08
C GLN A 24 3.37 -4.67 -42.84
N TYR A 25 4.20 -5.70 -42.99
CA TYR A 25 4.80 -6.42 -41.87
C TYR A 25 5.90 -5.55 -41.26
N GLY A 26 5.48 -4.47 -40.60
CA GLY A 26 6.34 -3.70 -39.72
C GLY A 26 6.57 -4.47 -38.42
N ALA A 27 7.67 -4.18 -37.73
CA ALA A 27 7.95 -4.78 -36.43
C ALA A 27 6.87 -4.36 -35.40
N GLY A 28 6.23 -5.35 -34.78
CA GLY A 28 5.20 -5.20 -33.73
C GLY A 28 3.77 -5.44 -34.21
N THR A 29 2.97 -6.13 -33.41
CA THR A 29 1.51 -6.28 -33.61
C THR A 29 0.76 -5.48 -32.54
N SER A 30 -0.57 -5.39 -32.65
CA SER A 30 -1.41 -4.79 -31.60
C SER A 30 -1.36 -5.58 -30.30
N GLU A 31 -1.17 -6.89 -30.40
CA GLU A 31 -1.04 -7.83 -29.27
C GLU A 31 0.37 -7.83 -28.65
N ASP A 32 1.40 -7.54 -29.44
CA ASP A 32 2.80 -7.43 -28.99
C ASP A 32 3.50 -6.23 -29.67
N PRO A 33 3.29 -5.01 -29.13
CA PRO A 33 3.89 -3.80 -29.67
C PRO A 33 5.37 -3.73 -29.31
N VAL A 34 6.19 -3.36 -30.29
CA VAL A 34 7.61 -3.08 -30.03
C VAL A 34 7.72 -1.76 -29.27
N VAL A 35 8.32 -1.82 -28.09
CA VAL A 35 8.57 -0.66 -27.23
C VAL A 35 10.06 -0.35 -27.13
N THR A 36 10.40 0.93 -26.95
CA THR A 36 11.79 1.34 -26.76
C THR A 36 12.26 1.00 -25.34
N LYS A 37 13.57 0.78 -25.18
CA LYS A 37 14.19 0.63 -23.86
C LYS A 37 13.81 1.78 -22.92
N SER A 38 13.82 3.02 -23.41
CA SER A 38 13.47 4.20 -22.62
C SER A 38 12.02 4.19 -22.11
N TYR A 39 11.06 3.68 -22.90
CA TYR A 39 9.66 3.56 -22.49
C TYR A 39 9.51 2.54 -21.35
N VAL A 40 10.19 1.39 -21.46
CA VAL A 40 10.20 0.34 -20.43
C VAL A 40 10.86 0.86 -19.15
N ASP A 41 12.04 1.47 -19.27
CA ASP A 41 12.77 2.05 -18.14
C ASP A 41 11.93 3.13 -17.43
N GLN A 42 11.26 4.00 -18.19
CA GLN A 42 10.37 5.02 -17.64
C GLN A 42 9.21 4.39 -16.86
N LYS A 43 8.55 3.37 -17.42
CA LYS A 43 7.45 2.69 -16.74
C LYS A 43 7.90 1.94 -15.49
N ILE A 44 9.07 1.32 -15.52
CA ILE A 44 9.68 0.70 -14.34
C ILE A 44 10.00 1.76 -13.28
N ALA A 45 10.51 2.93 -13.68
CA ALA A 45 10.80 4.03 -12.76
C ALA A 45 9.53 4.67 -12.17
N GLU A 46 8.43 4.74 -12.93
CA GLU A 46 7.11 5.15 -12.43
C GLU A 46 6.55 4.12 -11.44
N LEU A 47 6.62 2.83 -11.79
CA LEU A 47 6.17 1.72 -10.92
C LEU A 47 7.01 1.59 -9.65
N SER A 48 8.32 1.83 -9.71
CA SER A 48 9.20 1.77 -8.54
C SER A 48 8.96 2.94 -7.58
N LYS A 49 8.55 4.11 -8.09
CA LYS A 49 8.05 5.22 -7.26
C LYS A 49 6.68 4.92 -6.67
N GLN A 50 5.85 4.15 -7.37
CA GLN A 50 4.51 3.75 -6.95
C GLN A 50 4.49 2.52 -6.04
N ASN A 51 5.58 1.74 -5.99
CA ASN A 51 5.80 0.72 -4.97
C ASN A 51 6.16 1.43 -3.66
N THR A 52 5.12 2.07 -3.11
CA THR A 52 4.84 2.36 -1.71
C THR A 52 5.96 1.93 -0.80
N THR A 53 6.54 2.90 -0.09
CA THR A 53 7.12 2.75 1.25
C THR A 53 6.69 1.42 1.85
N SER A 54 7.54 0.40 1.71
CA SER A 54 7.37 -0.85 2.43
C SER A 54 7.58 -0.45 3.87
N THR A 55 6.51 0.00 4.53
CA THR A 55 6.46 0.24 5.96
C THR A 55 6.72 -1.13 6.55
N THR A 56 7.99 -1.38 6.86
CA THR A 56 8.39 -2.59 7.55
C THR A 56 7.56 -2.61 8.82
N PHE A 57 6.63 -3.56 8.93
CA PHE A 57 5.81 -3.79 10.12
C PHE A 57 6.68 -4.48 11.19
N THR A 58 7.73 -3.78 11.61
CA THR A 58 8.60 -4.15 12.72
C THR A 58 8.11 -3.47 13.99
N TYR A 59 8.48 -4.03 15.13
CA TYR A 59 8.37 -3.31 16.39
C TYR A 59 9.52 -2.31 16.51
N GLU A 60 9.18 -1.09 16.86
CA GLU A 60 10.10 -0.04 17.27
C GLU A 60 10.14 0.01 18.79
N VAL A 61 11.33 0.16 19.36
CA VAL A 61 11.52 0.35 20.80
C VAL A 61 11.59 1.84 21.08
N MET A 62 10.76 2.33 22.00
CA MET A 62 10.81 3.71 22.44
C MET A 62 10.63 3.86 23.94
N SER A 63 11.16 4.96 24.48
CA SER A 63 10.95 5.37 25.86
C SER A 63 9.91 6.48 25.91
N LEU A 64 9.05 6.43 26.93
CA LEU A 64 8.06 7.44 27.24
C LEU A 64 8.35 7.96 28.66
N GLU A 65 8.58 9.26 28.77
CA GLU A 65 8.75 9.97 30.02
C GLU A 65 7.41 10.13 30.76
N PRO A 66 7.41 10.30 32.10
CA PRO A 66 6.18 10.51 32.85
C PRO A 66 5.31 11.63 32.27
N GLY A 67 4.03 11.34 32.05
CA GLY A 67 3.06 12.24 31.44
C GLY A 67 2.96 12.13 29.92
N GLN A 68 3.91 11.50 29.24
CA GLN A 68 3.82 11.30 27.79
C GLN A 68 2.77 10.24 27.44
N ILE A 69 2.07 10.51 26.36
CA ILE A 69 0.97 9.70 25.84
C ILE A 69 1.39 9.10 24.51
N LEU A 70 1.24 7.78 24.37
CA LEU A 70 1.31 7.07 23.11
C LEU A 70 -0.11 6.70 22.67
N LEU A 71 -0.65 7.44 21.71
CA LEU A 71 -1.93 7.13 21.06
C LEU A 71 -1.69 6.26 19.85
N GLY A 72 -2.35 5.11 19.80
CA GLY A 72 -2.28 4.22 18.65
C GLY A 72 -3.35 4.54 17.62
N LYS A 73 -3.02 4.31 16.35
CA LYS A 73 -3.98 4.24 15.25
C LYS A 73 -4.61 2.86 15.17
N GLN A 74 -5.61 2.69 14.31
CA GLN A 74 -6.22 1.39 14.05
C GLN A 74 -5.15 0.33 13.74
N GLY A 75 -5.20 -0.79 14.44
CA GLY A 75 -4.28 -1.92 14.26
C GLY A 75 -2.93 -1.76 14.95
N THR A 76 -2.74 -0.72 15.77
CA THR A 76 -1.49 -0.53 16.52
C THR A 76 -1.37 -1.57 17.60
N GLU A 77 -0.18 -2.13 17.71
CA GLU A 77 0.19 -3.09 18.74
C GLU A 77 1.23 -2.50 19.67
N ILE A 78 1.05 -2.69 20.97
CA ILE A 78 1.91 -2.12 22.00
C ILE A 78 2.26 -3.21 23.01
N ILE A 79 3.54 -3.30 23.39
CA ILE A 79 4.03 -4.18 24.45
C ILE A 79 4.88 -3.34 25.40
N MET A 80 4.42 -3.16 26.64
CA MET A 80 5.24 -2.51 27.67
C MET A 80 6.33 -3.47 28.15
N ARG A 81 7.60 -3.03 28.07
CA ARG A 81 8.79 -3.81 28.44
C ARG A 81 9.31 -3.46 29.84
N SER A 82 9.13 -2.23 30.30
CA SER A 82 9.50 -1.80 31.64
C SER A 82 8.73 -0.52 32.02
N GLY A 83 8.86 -0.06 33.27
CA GLY A 83 8.17 1.13 33.77
C GLY A 83 6.74 0.88 34.26
N GLU A 84 5.97 1.95 34.31
CA GLU A 84 4.56 1.96 34.73
C GLU A 84 3.77 2.96 33.88
N GLY A 85 2.55 2.56 33.52
CA GLY A 85 1.63 3.41 32.77
C GLY A 85 0.18 3.00 32.98
N GLN A 86 -0.73 3.81 32.46
CA GLN A 86 -2.16 3.55 32.46
C GLN A 86 -2.72 3.52 31.04
N VAL A 87 -3.79 2.75 30.85
CA VAL A 87 -4.52 2.68 29.58
C VAL A 87 -5.34 3.94 29.38
N ILE A 88 -5.32 4.46 28.16
CA ILE A 88 -6.27 5.44 27.66
C ILE A 88 -7.31 4.69 26.83
N GLY A 89 -8.55 4.68 27.31
CA GLY A 89 -9.70 4.14 26.60
C GLY A 89 -10.43 5.20 25.79
N SER A 90 -11.44 4.78 25.04
CA SER A 90 -12.40 5.63 24.34
C SER A 90 -13.80 5.48 24.97
N GLU A 91 -14.77 6.25 24.49
CA GLU A 91 -16.18 6.05 24.84
C GLU A 91 -16.70 4.65 24.42
N ALA A 92 -16.11 4.06 23.38
CA ALA A 92 -16.48 2.76 22.84
C ALA A 92 -15.73 1.58 23.49
N GLY A 93 -14.99 1.80 24.59
CA GLY A 93 -14.28 0.76 25.33
C GLY A 93 -12.79 0.99 25.51
N GLY A 94 -12.12 -0.01 26.08
CA GLY A 94 -10.73 0.03 26.53
C GLY A 94 -9.69 -0.33 25.46
N VAL A 95 -8.51 -0.73 25.92
CA VAL A 95 -7.45 -1.30 25.06
C VAL A 95 -7.47 -2.83 25.17
N GLN A 96 -7.49 -3.52 24.03
CA GLN A 96 -7.62 -4.97 24.02
C GLN A 96 -6.30 -5.64 24.39
N ASN A 97 -6.34 -6.45 25.44
CA ASN A 97 -5.24 -7.30 25.86
C ASN A 97 -5.39 -8.68 25.23
N ILE A 98 -4.66 -8.90 24.13
CA ILE A 98 -4.75 -10.14 23.36
C ILE A 98 -4.18 -11.32 24.15
N THR A 99 -3.14 -11.09 24.95
CA THR A 99 -2.52 -12.14 25.78
C THR A 99 -3.46 -12.64 26.88
N ALA A 100 -4.24 -11.74 27.51
CA ALA A 100 -5.17 -12.11 28.58
C ALA A 100 -6.61 -12.37 28.11
N GLY A 101 -6.95 -12.02 26.86
CA GLY A 101 -8.31 -12.12 26.34
C GLY A 101 -9.29 -11.15 27.00
N SER A 102 -8.87 -9.92 27.29
CA SER A 102 -9.67 -8.93 28.03
C SER A 102 -9.60 -7.52 27.44
N ASP A 103 -10.62 -6.71 27.71
CA ASP A 103 -10.64 -5.28 27.38
C ASP A 103 -10.24 -4.47 28.62
N ILE A 104 -9.13 -3.73 28.55
CA ILE A 104 -8.60 -2.98 29.68
C ILE A 104 -9.23 -1.59 29.70
N ALA A 105 -10.07 -1.33 30.70
CA ALA A 105 -10.75 -0.03 30.86
C ALA A 105 -9.78 1.14 31.06
N ASN A 106 -10.27 2.36 30.76
CA ASN A 106 -9.54 3.61 30.93
C ASN A 106 -9.01 3.79 32.36
N GLY A 107 -7.77 4.29 32.49
CA GLY A 107 -7.09 4.53 33.76
C GLY A 107 -6.57 3.28 34.47
N LYS A 108 -6.81 2.08 33.93
CA LYS A 108 -6.25 0.84 34.52
C LYS A 108 -4.76 0.69 34.16
N PRO A 109 -3.97 0.03 35.02
CA PRO A 109 -2.56 -0.19 34.75
C PRO A 109 -2.34 -0.95 33.44
N VAL A 110 -1.32 -0.54 32.68
CA VAL A 110 -0.84 -1.28 31.53
C VAL A 110 -0.13 -2.54 32.03
N PRO A 111 -0.51 -3.76 31.59
CA PRO A 111 0.19 -4.98 31.98
C PRO A 111 1.53 -5.10 31.22
N LYS A 112 2.60 -5.44 31.96
CA LYS A 112 3.92 -5.70 31.38
C LYS A 112 3.88 -6.96 30.53
N TYR A 113 4.55 -6.93 29.37
CA TYR A 113 4.77 -8.08 28.48
C TYR A 113 3.52 -8.67 27.81
N HIS A 114 2.37 -7.97 27.89
CA HIS A 114 1.17 -8.36 27.16
C HIS A 114 1.13 -7.66 25.80
N LEU A 115 0.57 -8.35 24.80
CA LEU A 115 0.24 -7.75 23.51
C LEU A 115 -1.06 -6.95 23.65
N LEU A 116 -0.95 -5.64 23.54
CA LEU A 116 -2.08 -4.72 23.55
C LEU A 116 -2.39 -4.30 22.11
N LEU A 117 -3.67 -4.35 21.73
CA LEU A 117 -4.16 -4.00 20.41
C LEU A 117 -5.11 -2.80 20.48
N ILE A 118 -4.85 -1.82 19.63
CA ILE A 118 -5.72 -0.68 19.40
C ILE A 118 -6.66 -1.02 18.23
N PRO A 119 -7.96 -1.28 18.49
CA PRO A 119 -8.86 -1.78 17.45
C PRO A 119 -9.28 -0.71 16.44
N ARG A 120 -9.27 0.57 16.82
CA ARG A 120 -9.75 1.72 16.02
C ARG A 120 -8.92 2.96 16.32
N ASP A 121 -8.89 3.89 15.38
CA ASP A 121 -8.32 5.24 15.59
C ASP A 121 -9.36 6.14 16.27
N ASP A 122 -9.59 5.92 17.57
CA ASP A 122 -10.59 6.63 18.39
C ASP A 122 -9.99 7.22 19.68
N GLY A 123 -8.68 7.46 19.69
CA GLY A 123 -7.97 8.09 20.82
C GLY A 123 -7.52 7.11 21.91
N ARG A 124 -7.57 5.80 21.68
CA ARG A 124 -7.01 4.80 22.59
C ARG A 124 -5.48 4.80 22.59
N GLY A 125 -4.90 4.41 23.71
CA GLY A 125 -3.45 4.39 23.86
C GLY A 125 -3.01 4.06 25.28
N ILE A 126 -1.82 4.53 25.63
CA ILE A 126 -1.26 4.42 26.97
C ILE A 126 -0.59 5.72 27.38
N ILE A 127 -0.61 6.02 28.68
CA ILE A 127 0.12 7.14 29.29
C ILE A 127 1.15 6.61 30.27
N ALA A 128 2.36 7.17 30.24
CA ALA A 128 3.41 6.87 31.19
C ALA A 128 3.12 7.53 32.54
N THR A 129 2.98 6.75 33.62
CA THR A 129 2.92 7.28 34.99
C THR A 129 4.31 7.36 35.63
N LYS A 130 5.22 6.50 35.17
CA LYS A 130 6.67 6.59 35.37
C LYS A 130 7.34 6.39 34.02
N GLN A 131 8.65 6.65 33.93
CA GLN A 131 9.40 6.33 32.72
C GLN A 131 9.17 4.88 32.31
N MET A 132 8.74 4.65 31.07
CA MET A 132 8.42 3.33 30.55
C MET A 132 9.04 3.09 29.19
N TYR A 133 9.39 1.84 28.92
CA TYR A 133 9.88 1.41 27.61
C TYR A 133 8.83 0.53 26.97
N VAL A 134 8.51 0.82 25.72
CA VAL A 134 7.47 0.12 24.96
C VAL A 134 8.03 -0.34 23.63
N MET A 135 7.52 -1.48 23.16
CA MET A 135 7.63 -1.88 21.76
C MET A 135 6.31 -1.53 21.10
N VAL A 136 6.35 -0.79 20.00
CA VAL A 136 5.17 -0.39 19.25
C VAL A 136 5.30 -0.78 17.79
N ARG A 137 4.22 -1.26 17.18
CA ARG A 137 4.12 -1.56 15.75
C ARG A 137 2.80 -1.02 15.21
N GLY A 138 2.83 -0.39 14.04
CA GLY A 138 1.69 0.28 13.45
C GLY A 138 1.78 1.80 13.55
N GLY A 139 0.74 2.51 13.13
CA GLY A 139 0.73 3.98 13.19
C GLY A 139 0.48 4.48 14.60
N TYR A 140 1.24 5.45 15.10
CA TYR A 140 1.02 6.03 16.42
C TYR A 140 1.39 7.52 16.44
N VAL A 141 0.97 8.20 17.50
CA VAL A 141 1.35 9.58 17.80
C VAL A 141 1.79 9.64 19.25
N VAL A 142 2.91 10.32 19.51
CA VAL A 142 3.36 10.63 20.88
C VAL A 142 3.14 12.11 21.18
N GLN A 143 2.61 12.39 22.38
CA GLN A 143 2.33 13.72 22.90
C GLN A 143 2.91 13.86 24.31
#